data_AF-R9HZA0-F1
#
_entry.id   AF-R9HZA0-F1
#
_cell.length_a   1.000
_cell.length_b   1.000
_cell.length_c   1.000
_cell.angle_alpha   90.00
_cell.angle_beta   90.00
_cell.angle_gamma   90.00
#
_symmetry.space_group_name_H-M   'P 1'
#
loop_
_entity.id
_entity.type
_entity.pdbx_description
1 polymer ?
#
loop_
_entity_poly.entity_id
_entity_poly.type
_entity_poly.pdbx_seq_one_letter_code
_entity_poly.pdbx_strand_id
1 'polypeptide(L)'
;MKTTLMSLTIISLFFSFICCNKQETIEDKIKKEFKIYVNENFGDPNDLKEVVSIDLKDTVSYRPIYEIVSMTKGLYEKGKEQDDSIFYYIEGKGFAKVVNKMTRAEKEKIGTYMKALIDFYEDKQLEYISVGKELDKILEYNDSTMYIHYEIKARVTKGDIKSLDIYHAYIDNNGKIDIKDHIKKMSELPKKWSDIDNDLTRFNAIMKEKLDYQLPFFKLFNTYPSIKENYEKK
;
A
#
# COMPACT_ATOMS: atom_id res chain seq x y z
N MET A 1 12.23 53.39 -48.43
CA MET A 1 10.90 52.98 -47.89
C MET A 1 10.44 51.62 -48.46
N LYS A 2 11.24 50.55 -48.30
CA LYS A 2 10.79 49.16 -48.64
C LYS A 2 11.09 48.15 -47.52
N THR A 3 12.01 48.47 -46.62
CA THR A 3 12.41 47.62 -45.49
C THR A 3 11.42 47.65 -44.32
N THR A 4 10.74 48.77 -44.07
CA THR A 4 9.75 48.87 -42.97
C THR A 4 8.43 48.15 -43.27
N LEU A 5 8.00 48.11 -44.53
CA LEU A 5 6.77 47.41 -44.93
C LEU A 5 6.93 45.88 -44.89
N MET A 6 8.14 45.39 -45.18
CA MET A 6 8.46 43.96 -45.20
C MET A 6 8.58 43.39 -43.77
N SER A 7 9.05 44.18 -42.79
CA SER A 7 9.07 43.76 -41.37
C SER A 7 7.69 43.68 -40.72
N LEU A 8 6.73 44.56 -41.07
CA LEU A 8 5.37 44.48 -40.49
C LEU A 8 4.60 43.24 -40.98
N THR A 9 4.86 42.78 -42.20
CA THR A 9 4.16 41.62 -42.77
C THR A 9 4.64 40.30 -42.14
N ILE A 10 5.93 40.21 -41.80
CA ILE A 10 6.53 39.02 -41.15
C ILE A 10 6.09 38.91 -39.68
N ILE A 11 5.95 40.03 -38.98
CA ILE A 11 5.47 40.04 -37.57
C ILE A 11 3.98 39.63 -37.50
N SER A 12 3.17 40.05 -38.47
CA SER A 12 1.76 39.62 -38.60
C SER A 12 1.61 38.09 -38.79
N LEU A 13 2.49 37.48 -39.60
CA LEU A 13 2.49 36.02 -39.83
C LEU A 13 3.00 35.22 -38.62
N PHE A 14 3.88 35.79 -37.79
CA PHE A 14 4.32 35.13 -36.55
C PHE A 14 3.22 35.10 -35.47
N PHE A 15 2.36 36.11 -35.38
CA PHE A 15 1.23 36.10 -34.44
C PHE A 15 0.09 35.17 -34.86
N SER A 16 -0.06 34.84 -36.16
CA SER A 16 -1.03 33.83 -36.60
C SER A 16 -0.67 32.38 -36.25
N PHE A 17 0.59 32.08 -35.88
CA PHE A 17 1.00 30.73 -35.45
C PHE A 17 0.97 30.51 -33.93
N ILE A 18 0.83 31.58 -33.13
CA ILE A 18 0.82 31.46 -31.65
C ILE A 18 -0.61 31.22 -31.11
N CYS A 19 -1.66 31.41 -31.93
CA CYS A 19 -3.06 31.30 -31.49
C CYS A 19 -3.74 29.93 -31.64
N CYS A 20 -3.05 28.84 -32.05
CA CYS A 20 -3.73 27.56 -32.34
C CYS A 20 -3.08 26.27 -31.80
N ASN A 21 -2.24 26.33 -30.78
CA ASN A 21 -1.92 25.12 -29.99
C ASN A 21 -2.68 25.17 -28.67
N LYS A 22 -4.00 24.89 -28.70
CA LYS A 22 -4.73 24.56 -27.47
C LYS A 22 -4.05 23.34 -26.87
N GLN A 23 -3.33 23.55 -25.77
CA GLN A 23 -2.76 22.45 -25.01
C GLN A 23 -3.93 21.59 -24.51
N GLU A 24 -3.93 20.31 -24.90
CA GLU A 24 -4.99 19.36 -24.56
C GLU A 24 -5.11 19.25 -23.04
N THR A 25 -6.29 19.56 -22.49
CA THR A 25 -6.54 19.51 -21.05
C THR A 25 -6.74 18.07 -20.57
N ILE A 26 -6.66 17.83 -19.26
CA ILE A 26 -6.98 16.51 -18.68
C ILE A 26 -8.43 16.12 -19.00
N GLU A 27 -9.37 17.06 -18.92
CA GLU A 27 -10.76 16.83 -19.29
C GLU A 27 -10.89 16.41 -20.76
N ASP A 28 -10.14 17.03 -21.69
CA ASP A 28 -10.17 16.67 -23.11
C ASP A 28 -9.69 15.22 -23.32
N LYS A 29 -8.63 14.82 -22.62
CA LYS A 29 -8.13 13.44 -22.64
C LYS A 29 -9.15 12.46 -22.07
N ILE A 30 -9.78 12.79 -20.94
CA ILE A 30 -10.85 11.96 -20.35
C ILE A 30 -12.03 11.83 -21.31
N LYS A 31 -12.48 12.92 -21.96
CA LYS A 31 -13.58 12.88 -22.95
C LYS A 31 -13.25 11.96 -24.12
N LYS A 32 -12.00 12.01 -24.60
CA LYS A 32 -11.54 11.15 -25.70
C LYS A 32 -11.59 9.68 -25.30
N GLU A 33 -11.06 9.33 -24.13
CA GLU A 33 -11.05 7.95 -23.62
C GLU A 33 -12.46 7.47 -23.25
N PHE A 34 -13.31 8.36 -22.73
CA PHE A 34 -14.71 8.03 -22.47
C PHE A 34 -15.48 7.74 -23.77
N LYS A 35 -15.18 8.44 -24.86
CA LYS A 35 -15.77 8.13 -26.17
C LYS A 35 -15.36 6.74 -26.67
N ILE A 36 -14.11 6.34 -26.43
CA ILE A 36 -13.64 4.98 -26.74
C ILE A 36 -14.42 3.96 -25.89
N TYR A 37 -14.50 4.18 -24.58
CA TYR A 37 -15.28 3.33 -23.66
C TYR A 37 -16.74 3.17 -24.12
N VAL A 38 -17.40 4.26 -24.50
CA VAL A 38 -18.79 4.25 -24.98
C VAL A 38 -18.92 3.41 -26.25
N ASN A 39 -18.01 3.57 -27.21
CA ASN A 39 -18.03 2.77 -28.43
C ASN A 39 -17.82 1.27 -28.18
N GLU A 40 -17.06 0.91 -27.14
CA GLU A 40 -16.74 -0.49 -26.82
C GLU A 40 -17.78 -1.16 -25.92
N ASN A 41 -18.47 -0.40 -25.08
CA ASN A 41 -19.32 -0.96 -24.01
C ASN A 41 -20.81 -0.65 -24.14
N PHE A 42 -21.21 0.32 -24.98
CA PHE A 42 -22.62 0.61 -25.21
C PHE A 42 -23.16 -0.25 -26.35
N GLY A 43 -24.44 -0.64 -26.25
CA GLY A 43 -25.13 -1.33 -27.36
C GLY A 43 -25.27 -0.41 -28.59
N ASP A 44 -25.60 0.86 -28.37
CA ASP A 44 -25.54 1.93 -29.37
C ASP A 44 -24.74 3.12 -28.79
N PRO A 45 -23.62 3.53 -29.39
CA PRO A 45 -22.85 4.70 -28.93
C PRO A 45 -23.66 6.00 -28.92
N ASN A 46 -24.72 6.10 -29.73
CA ASN A 46 -25.60 7.28 -29.76
C ASN A 46 -26.50 7.38 -28.51
N ASP A 47 -26.54 6.35 -27.66
CA ASP A 47 -27.24 6.40 -26.38
C ASP A 47 -26.61 7.45 -25.45
N LEU A 48 -25.31 7.71 -25.57
CA LEU A 48 -24.69 8.86 -24.91
C LEU A 48 -25.16 10.16 -25.57
N LYS A 49 -25.85 11.02 -24.81
CA LYS A 49 -26.30 12.33 -25.30
C LYS A 49 -25.34 13.45 -24.98
N GLU A 50 -24.78 13.44 -23.78
CA GLU A 50 -23.98 14.56 -23.28
C GLU A 50 -23.08 14.11 -22.12
N VAL A 51 -21.87 14.66 -22.06
CA VAL A 51 -21.06 14.69 -20.83
C VAL A 51 -21.38 15.98 -20.10
N VAL A 52 -22.02 15.87 -18.94
CA VAL A 52 -22.51 16.98 -18.13
C VAL A 52 -21.38 17.60 -17.31
N SER A 53 -20.55 16.79 -16.65
CA SER A 53 -19.37 17.26 -15.92
C SER A 53 -18.28 16.19 -15.86
N ILE A 54 -17.05 16.65 -15.64
CA ILE A 54 -15.89 15.83 -15.30
C ILE A 54 -15.25 16.47 -14.09
N ASP A 55 -15.46 15.89 -12.92
CA ASP A 55 -15.08 16.49 -11.64
C ASP A 55 -13.94 15.68 -11.01
N LEU A 56 -12.86 16.33 -10.59
CA LEU A 56 -11.82 15.68 -9.79
C LEU A 56 -12.45 15.21 -8.48
N LYS A 57 -12.41 13.90 -8.22
CA LYS A 57 -13.03 13.31 -7.04
C LYS A 57 -12.03 13.08 -5.93
N ASP A 58 -10.92 12.40 -6.24
CA ASP A 58 -9.92 12.02 -5.25
C ASP A 58 -8.55 11.76 -5.90
N THR A 59 -7.52 11.75 -5.05
CA THR A 59 -6.19 11.25 -5.40
C THR A 59 -5.93 9.99 -4.60
N VAL A 60 -5.97 8.83 -5.25
CA VAL A 60 -5.69 7.56 -4.61
C VAL A 60 -4.17 7.43 -4.49
N SER A 61 -3.64 7.52 -3.28
CA SER A 61 -2.19 7.45 -3.00
C SER A 61 -1.80 6.08 -2.42
N TYR A 62 -0.53 5.69 -2.62
CA TYR A 62 0.08 4.55 -1.95
C TYR A 62 0.32 4.77 -0.44
N ARG A 63 0.21 6.01 0.05
CA ARG A 63 0.56 6.42 1.41
C ARG A 63 -0.08 5.60 2.53
N PRO A 64 -1.41 5.36 2.57
CA PRO A 64 -2.01 4.58 3.67
C PRO A 64 -1.43 3.17 3.78
N ILE A 65 -1.00 2.61 2.65
CA ILE A 65 -0.43 1.26 2.60
C ILE A 65 1.03 1.30 3.06
N TYR A 66 1.80 2.33 2.70
CA TYR A 66 3.13 2.53 3.28
C TYR A 66 3.08 2.74 4.79
N GLU A 67 2.07 3.44 5.30
CA GLU A 67 1.89 3.61 6.75
C GLU A 67 1.68 2.25 7.43
N ILE A 68 0.83 1.37 6.88
CA ILE A 68 0.62 0.01 7.40
C ILE A 68 1.91 -0.83 7.32
N VAL A 69 2.60 -0.81 6.18
CA VAL A 69 3.85 -1.56 5.97
C VAL A 69 4.95 -1.06 6.92
N SER A 70 5.06 0.25 7.11
CA SER A 70 6.03 0.88 8.01
C SER A 70 5.75 0.50 9.48
N MET A 71 4.49 0.53 9.91
CA MET A 71 4.09 0.06 11.23
C MET A 71 4.44 -1.42 11.42
N THR A 72 4.17 -2.25 10.40
CA THR A 72 4.45 -3.68 10.39
C THR A 72 5.95 -3.95 10.50
N LYS A 73 6.78 -3.19 9.76
CA LYS A 73 8.24 -3.25 9.86
C LYS A 73 8.74 -2.87 11.25
N GLY A 74 8.20 -1.81 11.84
CA GLY A 74 8.53 -1.43 13.21
C GLY A 74 8.20 -2.52 14.23
N LEU A 75 7.13 -3.28 14.03
CA LEU A 75 6.81 -4.45 14.86
C LEU A 75 7.80 -5.60 14.66
N TYR A 76 8.18 -5.88 13.42
CA TYR A 76 9.21 -6.88 13.09
C TYR A 76 10.56 -6.57 13.77
N GLU A 77 11.01 -5.32 13.68
CA GLU A 77 12.29 -4.87 14.26
C GLU A 77 12.29 -4.98 15.78
N LYS A 78 11.23 -4.50 16.44
CA LYS A 78 11.06 -4.67 17.88
C LYS A 78 11.02 -6.14 18.29
N GLY A 79 10.36 -6.99 17.50
CA GLY A 79 10.33 -8.43 17.72
C GLY A 79 11.74 -9.03 17.68
N LYS A 80 12.58 -8.60 16.72
CA LYS A 80 13.97 -9.06 16.60
C LYS A 80 14.83 -8.59 17.77
N GLU A 81 14.71 -7.33 18.19
CA GLU A 81 15.43 -6.80 19.36
C GLU A 81 15.07 -7.57 20.65
N GLN A 82 13.80 -7.93 20.80
CA GLN A 82 13.35 -8.77 21.91
C GLN A 82 13.97 -10.16 21.84
N ASP A 83 14.04 -10.78 20.66
CA ASP A 83 14.66 -12.09 20.48
C ASP A 83 16.14 -12.07 20.87
N ASP A 84 16.89 -11.10 20.36
CA ASP A 84 18.31 -10.92 20.69
C ASP A 84 18.51 -10.73 22.20
N SER A 85 17.61 -9.99 22.86
CA SER A 85 17.61 -9.83 24.31
C SER A 85 17.33 -11.15 25.06
N ILE A 86 16.38 -11.96 24.58
CA ILE A 86 16.06 -13.28 25.16
C ILE A 86 17.27 -14.20 25.07
N PHE A 87 17.84 -14.36 23.88
CA PHE A 87 18.97 -15.26 23.65
C PHE A 87 20.18 -14.85 24.49
N TYR A 88 20.51 -13.56 24.51
CA TYR A 88 21.58 -13.04 25.36
C TYR A 88 21.34 -13.33 26.85
N TYR A 89 20.10 -13.21 27.32
CA TYR A 89 19.76 -13.48 28.72
C TYR A 89 19.83 -14.98 29.05
N ILE A 90 19.33 -15.83 28.14
CA ILE A 90 19.38 -17.30 28.27
C ILE A 90 20.82 -17.81 28.33
N GLU A 91 21.70 -17.28 27.48
CA GLU A 91 23.12 -17.62 27.44
C GLU A 91 23.90 -17.10 28.67
N GLY A 92 23.35 -16.12 29.38
CA GLY A 92 23.97 -15.51 30.55
C GLY A 92 23.78 -16.28 31.87
N LYS A 93 24.54 -15.88 32.90
CA LYS A 93 24.39 -16.39 34.29
C LYS A 93 23.03 -16.03 34.95
N GLY A 94 22.20 -15.20 34.30
CA GLY A 94 20.89 -14.78 34.79
C GLY A 94 19.84 -15.88 34.70
N PHE A 95 19.83 -16.63 33.60
CA PHE A 95 18.83 -17.68 33.35
C PHE A 95 18.92 -18.82 34.36
N ALA A 96 20.11 -19.38 34.58
CA ALA A 96 20.32 -20.45 35.56
C ALA A 96 19.91 -20.04 36.99
N LYS A 97 20.15 -18.77 37.38
CA LYS A 97 19.75 -18.25 38.69
C LYS A 97 18.23 -18.18 38.86
N VAL A 98 17.50 -17.85 37.81
CA VAL A 98 16.03 -17.79 37.81
C VAL A 98 15.44 -19.20 37.81
N VAL A 99 15.92 -20.06 36.91
CA VAL A 99 15.48 -21.48 36.82
C VAL A 99 15.70 -22.21 38.14
N ASN A 100 16.79 -21.97 38.86
CA ASN A 100 17.04 -22.63 40.14
C ASN A 100 16.03 -22.31 41.24
N LYS A 101 15.32 -21.17 41.15
CA LYS A 101 14.28 -20.76 42.11
C LYS A 101 12.89 -21.31 41.75
N MET A 102 12.73 -21.88 40.57
CA MET A 102 11.45 -22.42 40.08
C MET A 102 11.15 -23.79 40.67
N THR A 103 9.86 -24.04 40.88
CA THR A 103 9.33 -25.38 41.13
C THR A 103 9.55 -26.29 39.92
N ARG A 104 9.46 -27.61 40.13
CA ARG A 104 9.55 -28.58 39.04
C ARG A 104 8.52 -28.32 37.94
N ALA A 105 7.28 -28.02 38.31
CA ALA A 105 6.21 -27.75 37.35
C ALA A 105 6.46 -26.49 36.51
N GLU A 106 7.05 -25.44 37.10
CA GLU A 106 7.42 -24.21 36.38
C GLU A 106 8.59 -24.44 35.42
N LYS A 107 9.57 -25.25 35.83
CA LYS A 107 10.69 -25.67 34.97
C LYS A 107 10.20 -26.46 33.75
N GLU A 108 9.28 -27.40 33.97
CA GLU A 108 8.67 -28.19 32.89
C GLU A 108 7.92 -27.27 31.91
N LYS A 109 7.14 -26.30 32.41
CA LYS A 109 6.44 -25.30 31.56
C LYS A 109 7.39 -24.43 30.74
N ILE A 110 8.44 -23.88 31.36
CA ILE A 110 9.45 -23.09 30.63
C ILE A 110 10.17 -23.94 29.59
N GLY A 111 10.50 -25.20 29.90
CA GLY A 111 11.08 -26.12 28.94
C GLY A 111 10.18 -26.35 27.72
N THR A 112 8.87 -26.48 27.92
CA THR A 112 7.90 -26.57 26.82
C THR A 112 7.89 -25.30 25.96
N TYR A 113 7.83 -24.12 26.57
CA TYR A 113 7.83 -22.86 25.82
C TYR A 113 9.15 -22.61 25.08
N MET A 114 10.29 -22.91 25.71
CA MET A 114 11.61 -22.80 25.08
C MET A 114 11.72 -23.73 23.87
N LYS A 115 11.27 -24.98 24.01
CA LYS A 115 11.27 -25.92 22.90
C LYS A 115 10.40 -25.42 21.76
N ALA A 116 9.18 -24.96 22.04
CA ALA A 116 8.29 -24.41 21.01
C ALA A 116 8.88 -23.17 20.31
N LEU A 117 9.61 -22.31 21.04
CA LEU A 117 10.32 -21.18 20.44
C LEU A 117 11.48 -21.64 19.55
N ILE A 118 12.26 -22.64 19.97
CA ILE A 118 13.33 -23.22 19.16
C ILE A 118 12.75 -23.82 17.88
N ASP A 119 11.73 -24.67 18.02
CA ASP A 119 11.04 -25.31 16.88
C ASP A 119 10.45 -24.25 15.93
N PHE A 120 9.89 -23.17 16.47
CA PHE A 120 9.41 -22.03 15.68
C PHE A 120 10.55 -21.35 14.90
N TYR A 121 11.69 -21.07 15.53
CA TYR A 121 12.81 -20.46 14.80
C TYR A 121 13.37 -21.43 13.75
N GLU A 122 13.49 -22.72 14.04
CA GLU A 122 13.97 -23.68 13.05
C GLU A 122 13.05 -23.80 11.83
N ASP A 123 11.72 -23.80 12.01
CA ASP A 123 10.76 -23.89 10.90
C ASP A 123 10.52 -22.55 10.18
N LYS A 124 10.39 -21.45 10.95
CA LYS A 124 9.87 -20.17 10.46
C LYS A 124 10.91 -19.08 10.30
N GLN A 125 12.16 -19.25 10.74
CA GLN A 125 13.15 -18.15 10.70
C GLN A 125 13.41 -17.64 9.28
N LEU A 126 13.56 -18.54 8.30
CA LEU A 126 13.79 -18.12 6.91
C LEU A 126 12.59 -17.35 6.36
N GLU A 127 11.39 -17.81 6.67
CA GLU A 127 10.13 -17.18 6.29
C GLU A 127 9.97 -15.81 6.97
N TYR A 128 10.26 -15.70 8.26
CA TYR A 128 10.26 -14.46 9.03
C TYR A 128 11.25 -13.42 8.46
N ILE A 129 12.48 -13.85 8.14
CA ILE A 129 13.50 -12.99 7.52
C ILE A 129 13.07 -12.57 6.10
N SER A 130 12.49 -13.49 5.33
CA SER A 130 12.01 -13.22 3.97
C SER A 130 10.95 -12.12 3.98
N VAL A 131 9.96 -12.22 4.86
CA VAL A 131 8.91 -11.19 5.00
C VAL A 131 9.52 -9.84 5.36
N GLY A 132 10.50 -9.79 6.28
CA GLY A 132 11.21 -8.57 6.62
C GLY A 132 11.87 -7.88 5.42
N LYS A 133 12.40 -8.64 4.46
CA LYS A 133 12.99 -8.12 3.21
C LYS A 133 11.93 -7.64 2.23
N GLU A 134 10.80 -8.32 2.12
CA GLU A 134 9.71 -7.87 1.24
C GLU A 134 9.11 -6.54 1.73
N LEU A 135 8.95 -6.37 3.05
CA LEU A 135 8.54 -5.09 3.64
C LEU A 135 9.51 -3.95 3.27
N ASP A 136 10.83 -4.21 3.29
CA ASP A 136 11.84 -3.21 2.91
C ASP A 136 11.69 -2.79 1.44
N LYS A 137 11.54 -3.76 0.53
CA LYS A 137 11.30 -3.47 -0.90
C LYS A 137 10.04 -2.66 -1.13
N ILE A 138 8.98 -2.90 -0.36
CA ILE A 138 7.75 -2.12 -0.47
C ILE A 138 8.03 -0.66 -0.07
N LEU A 139 8.74 -0.44 1.04
CA LEU A 139 9.07 0.91 1.54
C LEU A 139 10.05 1.69 0.65
N GLU A 140 10.84 1.02 -0.20
CA GLU A 140 11.70 1.70 -1.20
C GLU A 140 10.91 2.46 -2.26
N TYR A 141 9.65 2.09 -2.51
CA TYR A 141 8.78 2.84 -3.39
C TYR A 141 8.28 4.08 -2.66
N ASN A 142 8.88 5.23 -2.98
CA ASN A 142 8.50 6.49 -2.36
C ASN A 142 7.07 6.91 -2.74
N ASP A 143 6.47 7.76 -1.90
CA ASP A 143 5.09 8.26 -1.99
C ASP A 143 4.75 8.69 -3.42
N SER A 144 3.98 7.84 -4.11
CA SER A 144 3.49 8.10 -5.45
C SER A 144 1.98 8.14 -5.39
N THR A 145 1.37 9.00 -6.19
CA THR A 145 -0.05 8.86 -6.51
C THR A 145 -0.22 7.52 -7.22
N MET A 146 -1.23 6.72 -6.88
CA MET A 146 -1.59 5.52 -7.64
C MET A 146 -2.45 5.92 -8.82
N TYR A 147 -3.54 6.62 -8.54
CA TYR A 147 -4.44 7.15 -9.55
C TYR A 147 -4.96 8.52 -9.15
N ILE A 148 -5.16 9.39 -10.14
CA ILE A 148 -6.06 10.53 -10.00
C ILE A 148 -7.44 10.09 -10.47
N HIS A 149 -8.45 10.20 -9.61
CA HIS A 149 -9.80 9.74 -9.89
C HIS A 149 -10.72 10.92 -10.22
N TYR A 150 -11.34 10.86 -11.40
CA TYR A 150 -12.39 11.78 -11.83
C TYR A 150 -13.73 11.07 -11.94
N GLU A 151 -14.80 11.80 -11.66
CA GLU A 151 -16.19 11.37 -11.88
C GLU A 151 -16.71 12.03 -13.16
N ILE A 152 -17.22 11.23 -14.10
CA ILE A 152 -17.85 11.69 -15.33
C ILE A 152 -19.36 11.53 -15.16
N LYS A 153 -20.10 12.65 -15.16
CA LYS A 153 -21.57 12.62 -15.20
C LYS A 153 -22.02 12.70 -16.65
N ALA A 154 -22.81 11.74 -17.10
CA ALA A 154 -23.23 11.64 -18.49
C ALA A 154 -24.73 11.43 -18.60
N ARG A 155 -25.38 12.14 -19.52
CA ARG A 155 -26.78 11.91 -19.87
C ARG A 155 -26.83 10.79 -20.89
N VAL A 156 -27.52 9.72 -20.54
CA VAL A 156 -27.66 8.53 -21.38
C VAL A 156 -29.14 8.27 -21.67
N THR A 157 -29.45 7.78 -22.86
CA THR A 157 -30.80 7.38 -23.26
C THR A 157 -30.75 5.97 -23.81
N LYS A 158 -31.43 5.01 -23.16
CA LYS A 158 -31.52 3.62 -23.61
C LYS A 158 -32.98 3.32 -23.93
N GLY A 159 -33.33 3.34 -25.21
CA GLY A 159 -34.74 3.34 -25.65
C GLY A 159 -35.47 4.58 -25.12
N ASP A 160 -36.56 4.38 -24.36
CA ASP A 160 -37.34 5.48 -23.77
C ASP A 160 -36.80 5.99 -22.43
N ILE A 161 -35.84 5.28 -21.84
CA ILE A 161 -35.31 5.60 -20.51
C ILE A 161 -34.20 6.64 -20.65
N LYS A 162 -34.37 7.78 -19.98
CA LYS A 162 -33.35 8.82 -19.84
C LYS A 162 -32.79 8.80 -18.43
N SER A 163 -31.47 8.71 -18.32
CA SER A 163 -30.77 8.71 -17.03
C SER A 163 -29.58 9.66 -17.03
N LEU A 164 -29.17 10.02 -15.83
CA LEU A 164 -27.89 10.66 -15.57
C LEU A 164 -27.00 9.60 -14.91
N ASP A 165 -26.12 9.01 -15.71
CA ASP A 165 -25.24 7.93 -15.30
C ASP A 165 -23.89 8.51 -14.84
N ILE A 166 -23.24 7.81 -13.92
CA ILE A 166 -21.92 8.18 -13.38
C ILE A 166 -20.89 7.15 -13.85
N TYR A 167 -19.78 7.65 -14.38
CA TYR A 167 -18.62 6.86 -14.76
C TYR A 167 -17.38 7.39 -14.02
N HIS A 168 -16.33 6.59 -13.96
CA HIS A 168 -15.13 6.84 -13.19
C HIS A 168 -13.92 6.77 -14.10
N ALA A 169 -13.12 7.83 -14.17
CA ALA A 169 -11.87 7.87 -14.90
C ALA A 169 -10.68 7.83 -13.93
N TYR A 170 -9.78 6.86 -14.13
CA TYR A 170 -8.58 6.67 -13.33
C TYR A 170 -7.35 6.96 -14.17
N ILE A 171 -6.57 7.97 -13.78
CA ILE A 171 -5.34 8.35 -14.47
C ILE A 171 -4.14 7.83 -13.68
N ASP A 172 -3.33 6.96 -14.27
CA ASP A 172 -2.11 6.45 -13.65
C ASP A 172 -0.92 7.42 -13.79
N ASN A 173 0.20 7.08 -13.16
CA ASN A 173 1.42 7.90 -13.19
C ASN A 173 2.06 8.04 -14.58
N ASN A 174 1.68 7.19 -15.54
CA ASN A 174 2.14 7.28 -16.94
C ASN A 174 1.15 8.10 -17.79
N GLY A 175 0.08 8.64 -17.19
CA GLY A 175 -0.98 9.36 -17.87
C GLY A 175 -1.96 8.46 -18.62
N LYS A 176 -1.92 7.14 -18.41
CA LYS A 176 -2.93 6.21 -18.96
C LYS A 176 -4.24 6.40 -18.23
N ILE A 177 -5.33 6.50 -18.98
CA ILE A 177 -6.69 6.67 -18.45
C ILE A 177 -7.44 5.34 -18.59
N ASP A 178 -8.08 4.90 -17.53
CA ASP A 178 -8.99 3.75 -17.51
C ASP A 178 -10.38 4.22 -17.10
N ILE A 179 -11.41 3.88 -17.88
CA ILE A 179 -12.79 4.28 -17.64
C ILE A 179 -13.60 3.08 -17.14
N LYS A 180 -14.40 3.31 -16.10
CA LYS A 180 -15.26 2.31 -15.46
C LYS A 180 -16.65 2.88 -15.19
N ASP A 181 -17.67 2.04 -15.24
CA ASP A 181 -19.03 2.35 -14.76
C ASP A 181 -19.21 2.11 -13.25
N HIS A 182 -18.12 1.78 -12.55
CA HIS A 182 -18.10 1.56 -11.10
C HIS A 182 -16.77 2.02 -10.50
N ILE A 183 -16.78 2.22 -9.18
CA ILE A 183 -15.55 2.45 -8.42
C ILE A 183 -14.72 1.15 -8.43
N LYS A 184 -13.44 1.24 -8.82
CA LYS A 184 -12.51 0.10 -8.84
C LYS A 184 -12.53 -0.67 -7.51
N LYS A 185 -12.71 -1.98 -7.61
CA LYS A 185 -12.58 -2.90 -6.47
C LYS A 185 -11.11 -3.22 -6.21
N MET A 186 -10.79 -3.71 -5.01
CA MET A 186 -9.43 -4.15 -4.65
C MET A 186 -8.85 -5.15 -5.66
N SER A 187 -9.68 -6.07 -6.17
CA SER A 187 -9.29 -7.07 -7.18
C SER A 187 -8.91 -6.48 -8.54
N GLU A 188 -9.30 -5.24 -8.82
CA GLU A 188 -9.00 -4.54 -10.07
C GLU A 188 -7.82 -3.57 -9.93
N LEU A 189 -7.24 -3.48 -8.74
CA LEU A 189 -6.02 -2.74 -8.51
C LEU A 189 -4.82 -3.56 -9.02
N PRO A 190 -3.68 -2.91 -9.31
CA PRO A 190 -2.43 -3.59 -9.70
C PRO A 190 -2.11 -4.80 -8.82
N LYS A 191 -1.62 -5.89 -9.43
CA LYS A 191 -1.29 -7.13 -8.71
C LYS A 191 -0.41 -6.92 -7.47
N LYS A 192 0.50 -5.93 -7.53
CA LYS A 192 1.34 -5.49 -6.41
C LYS A 192 0.56 -5.32 -5.09
N TRP A 193 -0.72 -4.93 -5.16
CA TRP A 193 -1.56 -4.76 -3.97
C TRP A 193 -2.03 -6.06 -3.35
N SER A 194 -2.44 -7.01 -4.18
CA SER A 194 -2.75 -8.36 -3.70
C SER A 194 -1.49 -9.02 -3.14
N ASP A 195 -0.32 -8.76 -3.72
CA ASP A 195 0.96 -9.27 -3.22
C ASP A 195 1.28 -8.69 -1.83
N ILE A 196 1.11 -7.36 -1.63
CA ILE A 196 1.29 -6.71 -0.32
C ILE A 196 0.31 -7.26 0.74
N ASP A 197 -0.97 -7.43 0.39
CA ASP A 197 -1.99 -7.96 1.31
C ASP A 197 -1.65 -9.39 1.76
N ASN A 198 -1.18 -10.22 0.83
CA ASN A 198 -0.70 -11.58 1.11
C ASN A 198 0.51 -11.56 2.05
N ASP A 199 1.48 -10.68 1.82
CA ASP A 199 2.68 -10.56 2.67
C ASP A 199 2.34 -10.08 4.09
N LEU A 200 1.42 -9.11 4.23
CA LEU A 200 0.92 -8.65 5.52
C LEU A 200 0.14 -9.75 6.26
N THR A 201 -0.70 -10.51 5.55
CA THR A 201 -1.45 -11.64 6.12
C THR A 201 -0.51 -12.73 6.62
N ARG A 202 0.50 -13.06 5.81
CA ARG A 202 1.54 -14.03 6.15
C ARG A 202 2.35 -13.57 7.37
N PHE A 203 2.77 -12.31 7.40
CA PHE A 203 3.45 -11.72 8.57
C PHE A 203 2.63 -11.86 9.84
N ASN A 204 1.34 -11.51 9.78
CA ASN A 204 0.45 -11.56 10.93
C ASN A 204 0.29 -12.98 11.49
N ALA A 205 0.19 -13.98 10.61
CA ALA A 205 0.12 -15.39 11.02
C ALA A 205 1.39 -15.82 11.77
N ILE A 206 2.57 -15.51 11.23
CA ILE A 206 3.87 -15.83 11.85
C ILE A 206 4.01 -15.14 13.22
N MET A 207 3.66 -13.85 13.29
CA MET A 207 3.75 -13.09 14.53
C MET A 207 2.80 -13.60 15.61
N LYS A 208 1.59 -14.01 15.22
CA LYS A 208 0.62 -14.58 16.15
C LYS A 208 1.15 -15.87 16.77
N GLU A 209 1.65 -16.78 15.94
CA GLU A 209 2.24 -18.05 16.40
C GLU A 209 3.43 -17.81 17.32
N LYS A 210 4.33 -16.89 16.97
CA LYS A 210 5.47 -16.51 17.82
C LYS A 210 5.02 -16.00 19.19
N LEU A 211 4.01 -15.14 19.23
CA LEU A 211 3.49 -14.54 20.47
C LEU A 211 2.82 -15.56 21.39
N ASP A 212 2.21 -16.61 20.83
CA ASP A 212 1.58 -17.68 21.61
C ASP A 212 2.61 -18.43 22.49
N TYR A 213 3.88 -18.45 22.10
CA TYR A 213 4.97 -19.05 22.88
C TYR A 213 5.78 -18.03 23.68
N GLN A 214 6.06 -16.85 23.11
CA GLN A 214 6.85 -15.82 23.80
C GLN A 214 6.12 -15.23 25.01
N LEU A 215 4.84 -14.90 24.90
CA LEU A 215 4.12 -14.23 25.99
C LEU A 215 4.04 -15.09 27.26
N PRO A 216 3.69 -16.39 27.21
CA PRO A 216 3.70 -17.24 28.39
C PRO A 216 5.10 -17.44 28.97
N PHE A 217 6.13 -17.59 28.11
CA PHE A 217 7.52 -17.68 28.54
C PHE A 217 7.89 -16.46 29.39
N PHE A 218 7.70 -15.25 28.86
CA PHE A 218 8.04 -14.01 29.58
C PHE A 218 7.19 -13.78 30.83
N LYS A 219 5.89 -14.08 30.78
CA LYS A 219 5.03 -13.94 31.97
C LYS A 219 5.53 -14.79 33.12
N LEU A 220 5.85 -16.06 32.84
CA LEU A 220 6.36 -16.97 33.86
C LEU A 220 7.76 -16.55 34.32
N PHE A 221 8.61 -16.13 33.39
CA PHE A 221 9.97 -15.72 33.69
C PHE A 221 10.03 -14.45 34.56
N ASN A 222 9.23 -13.43 34.24
CA ASN A 222 9.19 -12.14 34.94
C ASN A 222 8.57 -12.20 36.35
N THR A 223 8.04 -13.34 36.78
CA THR A 223 7.59 -13.52 38.17
C THR A 223 8.75 -13.53 39.18
N TYR A 224 10.00 -13.66 38.73
CA TYR A 224 11.19 -13.70 39.58
C TYR A 224 11.93 -12.33 39.59
N PRO A 225 11.87 -11.53 40.67
CA PRO A 225 12.27 -10.11 40.68
C PRO A 225 13.74 -9.79 40.41
N SER A 226 14.66 -10.78 40.44
CA SER A 226 16.09 -10.58 40.13
C SER A 226 16.37 -10.20 38.66
N ILE A 227 15.32 -9.93 37.87
CA ILE A 227 15.36 -9.64 36.44
C ILE A 227 15.33 -8.13 36.17
N LYS A 228 14.67 -7.33 37.02
CA LYS A 228 14.51 -5.88 36.76
C LYS A 228 15.84 -5.11 36.78
N GLU A 229 16.76 -5.50 37.65
CA GLU A 229 18.06 -4.83 37.83
C GLU A 229 19.03 -4.95 36.63
N ASN A 230 18.82 -5.91 35.72
CA ASN A 230 19.69 -6.08 34.54
C ASN A 230 19.13 -5.45 33.26
N TYR A 231 17.82 -5.12 33.21
CA TYR A 231 17.22 -4.40 32.08
C TYR A 231 17.44 -2.88 32.16
N GLU A 232 17.67 -2.34 33.37
CA GLU A 232 17.87 -0.89 33.60
C GLU A 232 19.34 -0.44 33.47
N LYS A 233 20.27 -1.34 33.12
CA LYS A 233 21.72 -1.04 33.01
C LYS A 233 22.28 -1.04 31.58
N LYS A 234 21.44 -0.92 30.55
CA LYS A 234 21.88 -0.61 29.18
C LYS A 234 21.31 0.72 28.73
#